data_AF-A0A1H3JL21-F1
#
_entry.id   AF-A0A1H3JL21-F1
#
_cell.length_a   1.000
_cell.length_b   1.000
_cell.length_c   1.000
_cell.angle_alpha   90.00
_cell.angle_beta   90.00
_cell.angle_gamma   90.00
#
_symmetry.space_group_name_H-M   'P 1'
#
loop_
_entity.id
_entity.type
_entity.pdbx_description
1 polymer ?
#
loop_
_entity_poly.entity_id
_entity_poly.type
_entity_poly.pdbx_seq_one_letter_code
_entity_poly.pdbx_strand_id
1 'polypeptide(L)'
;MCFHILAKALSIIVKRIDEKSMQQAIIGFHLDDQQDWVAKLACGHAQHVRHNPPWQNRPWVMTAAGRQEKLGMMLQCKQCALSK
;
A
#
# COMPACT_ATOMS: atom_id res chain seq x y z
N MET A 1 -29.53 -26.86 5.08
CA MET A 1 -28.13 -26.79 4.61
C MET A 1 -27.89 -25.86 3.40
N CYS A 2 -28.87 -25.05 2.95
CA CYS A 2 -28.71 -24.20 1.75
C CYS A 2 -28.31 -22.73 2.04
N PHE A 3 -28.63 -22.20 3.24
CA PHE A 3 -28.35 -20.80 3.60
C PHE A 3 -26.87 -20.50 3.90
N HIS A 4 -26.11 -21.49 4.39
CA HIS A 4 -24.70 -21.29 4.73
C HIS A 4 -23.81 -21.11 3.49
N ILE A 5 -24.21 -21.68 2.35
CA ILE A 5 -23.45 -21.60 1.10
C ILE A 5 -23.58 -20.19 0.48
N LEU A 6 -24.78 -19.62 0.49
CA LEU A 6 -25.01 -18.25 0.01
C LEU A 6 -24.31 -17.20 0.89
N ALA A 7 -24.36 -17.35 2.22
CA ALA A 7 -23.67 -16.44 3.15
C ALA A 7 -22.13 -16.50 3.00
N LYS A 8 -21.56 -17.70 2.75
CA LYS A 8 -20.12 -17.84 2.46
C LYS A 8 -19.73 -17.19 1.13
N ALA A 9 -20.53 -17.36 0.08
CA ALA A 9 -20.27 -16.73 -1.22
C ALA A 9 -20.31 -15.20 -1.13
N LEU A 10 -21.28 -14.62 -0.41
CA LEU A 10 -21.37 -13.18 -0.20
C LEU A 10 -20.18 -12.65 0.62
N SER A 11 -19.74 -13.38 1.65
CA SER A 11 -18.55 -13.05 2.45
C SER A 11 -17.26 -13.06 1.61
N ILE A 12 -17.15 -13.95 0.62
CA ILE A 12 -16.00 -14.00 -0.30
C ILE A 12 -16.02 -12.77 -1.24
N ILE A 13 -17.19 -12.34 -1.70
CA ILE A 13 -17.35 -11.18 -2.58
C ILE A 13 -17.03 -9.89 -1.82
N VAL A 14 -17.57 -9.70 -0.59
CA VAL A 14 -17.32 -8.51 0.23
C VAL A 14 -15.84 -8.39 0.63
N LYS A 15 -15.17 -9.50 0.98
CA LYS A 15 -13.72 -9.49 1.30
C LYS A 15 -12.86 -9.05 0.11
N ARG A 16 -13.21 -9.41 -1.12
CA ARG A 16 -12.47 -9.01 -2.33
C ARG A 16 -12.63 -7.53 -2.71
N ILE A 17 -13.75 -6.90 -2.32
CA ILE A 17 -13.99 -5.48 -2.58
C ILE A 17 -13.18 -4.61 -1.61
N ASP A 18 -12.96 -5.09 -0.38
CA ASP A 18 -12.23 -4.39 0.68
C ASP A 18 -10.71 -4.26 0.43
N GLU A 19 -10.08 -5.31 -0.11
CA GLU A 19 -8.65 -5.31 -0.46
C GLU A 19 -8.29 -4.29 -1.55
N LYS A 20 -9.26 -3.94 -2.40
CA LYS A 20 -9.06 -2.99 -3.51
C LYS A 20 -9.03 -1.54 -3.04
N SER A 21 -9.60 -1.24 -1.86
CA SER A 21 -9.65 0.11 -1.30
C SER A 21 -8.38 0.51 -0.54
N MET A 22 -7.62 -0.46 -0.03
CA MET A 22 -6.44 -0.21 0.81
C MET A 22 -5.13 -0.28 0.01
N GLN A 23 -5.10 -0.92 -1.16
CA GLN A 23 -3.92 -1.01 -2.01
C GLN A 23 -3.91 0.13 -3.02
N GLN A 24 -2.83 0.90 -3.04
CA GLN A 24 -2.71 2.11 -3.84
C GLN A 24 -1.39 2.10 -4.59
N ALA A 25 -1.44 2.41 -5.89
CA ALA A 25 -0.25 2.47 -6.71
C ALA A 25 0.66 3.62 -6.26
N ILE A 26 1.97 3.40 -6.27
CA ILE A 26 2.95 4.46 -6.03
C ILE A 26 3.04 5.33 -7.29
N ILE A 27 2.73 6.62 -7.15
CA ILE A 27 2.75 7.59 -8.26
C ILE A 27 3.97 8.50 -8.22
N GLY A 28 4.76 8.47 -7.15
CA GLY A 28 5.97 9.28 -7.04
C GLY A 28 6.69 9.13 -5.70
N PHE A 29 7.85 9.77 -5.61
CA PHE A 29 8.67 9.81 -4.40
C PHE A 29 9.14 11.24 -4.16
N HIS A 30 9.31 11.61 -2.90
CA HIS A 30 9.96 12.85 -2.48
C HIS A 30 10.66 12.63 -1.14
N LEU A 31 11.54 13.54 -0.78
CA LEU A 31 12.11 13.63 0.55
C LEU A 31 11.24 14.56 1.39
N ASP A 32 11.05 14.23 2.66
CA ASP A 32 10.50 15.17 3.65
C ASP A 32 11.62 16.03 4.27
N ASP A 33 11.25 16.87 5.24
CA ASP A 33 12.18 17.77 5.94
C ASP A 33 13.29 17.03 6.71
N GLN A 34 13.09 15.74 7.02
CA GLN A 34 14.06 14.88 7.69
C GLN A 34 14.94 14.11 6.69
N GLN A 35 14.82 14.42 5.41
CA GLN A 35 15.49 13.69 4.32
C GLN A 35 15.10 12.20 4.26
N ASP A 36 13.88 11.87 4.68
CA ASP A 36 13.34 10.53 4.56
C ASP A 36 12.51 10.36 3.28
N TRP A 37 12.64 9.20 2.63
CA TRP A 37 11.87 8.90 1.44
C TRP A 37 10.39 8.66 1.75
N VAL A 38 9.54 9.44 1.09
CA VAL A 38 8.08 9.37 1.16
C VAL A 38 7.51 9.02 -0.21
N ALA A 39 6.79 7.91 -0.28
CA ALA A 39 6.03 7.51 -1.46
C ALA A 39 4.68 8.25 -1.50
N LYS A 40 4.38 8.88 -2.64
CA LYS A 40 3.05 9.42 -2.95
C LYS A 40 2.21 8.30 -3.55
N LEU A 41 1.01 8.11 -3.04
CA LEU A 41 0.09 7.05 -3.47
C LEU A 41 -1.04 7.64 -4.32
N ALA A 42 -1.64 6.81 -5.18
CA ALA A 42 -2.72 7.21 -6.09
C ALA A 42 -3.97 7.76 -5.35
N CYS A 43 -4.21 7.35 -4.11
CA CYS A 43 -5.27 7.90 -3.26
C CYS A 43 -5.01 9.32 -2.74
N GLY A 44 -3.85 9.93 -3.04
CA GLY A 44 -3.44 11.24 -2.54
C GLY A 44 -2.70 11.21 -1.20
N HIS A 45 -2.70 10.08 -0.50
CA HIS A 45 -1.95 9.91 0.74
C HIS A 45 -0.45 9.69 0.50
N ALA A 46 0.35 9.95 1.53
CA ALA A 46 1.79 9.78 1.52
C ALA A 46 2.22 8.75 2.58
N GLN A 47 3.20 7.92 2.26
CA GLN A 47 3.71 6.91 3.19
C GLN A 47 5.24 6.89 3.19
N HIS A 48 5.84 6.93 4.38
CA HIS A 48 7.27 6.71 4.55
C HIS A 48 7.67 5.31 4.12
N VAL A 49 8.73 5.21 3.32
CA VAL A 49 9.23 3.97 2.73
C VAL A 49 10.70 3.71 3.09
N ARG A 50 11.11 4.13 4.29
CA ARG A 50 12.45 3.97 4.85
C ARG A 50 12.92 2.51 4.85
N HIS A 51 14.22 2.31 4.73
CA HIS A 51 14.88 1.02 4.89
C HIS A 51 15.50 0.95 6.29
N ASN A 52 14.85 0.25 7.23
CA ASN A 52 15.27 0.14 8.62
C ASN A 52 15.45 -1.33 9.04
N PRO A 53 16.51 -2.04 8.61
CA PRO A 53 16.82 -3.38 9.10
C PRO A 53 17.07 -3.39 10.62
N PRO A 54 16.68 -4.44 11.36
CA PRO A 54 16.01 -5.67 10.90
C PRO A 54 14.48 -5.54 10.73
N TRP A 55 13.88 -4.41 11.10
CA TRP A 55 12.43 -4.25 11.26
C TRP A 55 11.67 -3.92 9.96
N GLN A 56 12.32 -3.30 8.97
CA GLN A 56 11.74 -2.96 7.67
C GLN A 56 12.77 -3.12 6.55
N ASN A 57 12.53 -4.07 5.64
CA ASN A 57 13.40 -4.33 4.50
C ASN A 57 12.82 -3.75 3.19
N ARG A 58 13.27 -2.55 2.82
CA ARG A 58 12.91 -1.87 1.55
C ARG A 58 14.15 -1.38 0.78
N PRO A 59 15.03 -2.29 0.32
CA PRO A 59 16.34 -1.90 -0.21
C PRO A 59 16.21 -1.07 -1.50
N TRP A 60 15.11 -1.24 -2.22
CA TRP A 60 14.75 -0.48 -3.41
C TRP A 60 14.60 1.03 -3.17
N VAL A 61 14.37 1.48 -1.93
CA VAL A 61 14.24 2.92 -1.64
C VAL A 61 15.59 3.63 -1.70
N MET A 62 16.69 2.89 -1.47
CA MET A 62 18.03 3.44 -1.30
C MET A 62 18.62 3.96 -2.61
N THR A 63 18.18 3.44 -3.75
CA THR A 63 18.69 3.83 -5.08
C THR A 63 17.60 4.50 -5.90
N ALA A 64 17.99 5.44 -6.77
CA ALA A 64 17.04 6.10 -7.67
C ALA A 64 16.39 5.11 -8.64
N ALA A 65 17.19 4.18 -9.20
CA ALA A 65 16.69 3.10 -10.06
C ALA A 65 15.66 2.23 -9.33
N GLY A 66 15.96 1.81 -8.10
CA GLY A 66 15.04 1.01 -7.30
C GLY A 66 13.72 1.73 -7.01
N ARG A 67 13.73 3.05 -6.79
CA ARG A 67 12.48 3.83 -6.66
C ARG A 67 11.70 3.87 -7.97
N GLN A 68 12.39 4.11 -9.09
CA GLN A 68 11.75 4.19 -10.41
C GLN A 68 11.09 2.87 -10.81
N GLU A 69 11.72 1.72 -10.52
CA GLU A 69 11.15 0.39 -10.73
C GLU A 69 9.89 0.11 -9.89
N LYS A 70 9.69 0.87 -8.80
CA LYS A 70 8.55 0.70 -7.89
C LYS A 70 7.42 1.67 -8.16
N LEU A 71 7.56 2.57 -9.14
CA LEU A 71 6.42 3.34 -9.65
C LEU A 71 5.38 2.36 -10.21
N GLY A 72 4.11 2.58 -9.89
CA GLY A 72 3.01 1.68 -10.23
C GLY A 72 2.87 0.45 -9.33
N MET A 73 3.84 0.15 -8.45
CA MET A 73 3.70 -0.93 -7.48
C MET A 73 2.55 -0.61 -6.51
N MET A 74 1.73 -1.61 -6.21
CA MET A 74 0.68 -1.51 -5.21
C MET A 74 1.26 -1.54 -3.79
N LEU A 75 0.96 -0.52 -3.01
CA LEU A 75 1.32 -0.41 -1.60
C LEU A 75 0.07 -0.31 -0.74
N GLN A 76 0.04 -0.98 0.41
CA GLN A 76 -1.03 -0.77 1.38
C GLN A 76 -0.92 0.64 1.98
N CYS A 77 -1.93 1.47 1.74
CA CYS A 77 -2.08 2.78 2.34
C CYS A 77 -2.65 2.65 3.75
N LYS A 78 -1.85 2.99 4.77
CA LYS A 78 -2.29 2.94 6.17
C LYS A 78 -3.41 3.95 6.48
N GLN A 79 -3.45 5.10 5.82
CA GLN A 79 -4.53 6.07 6.03
C GLN A 79 -5.86 5.55 5.47
N CYS A 80 -5.90 5.08 4.22
CA CYS A 80 -7.09 4.43 3.66
C CYS A 80 -7.54 3.22 4.49
N ALA A 81 -6.61 2.53 5.13
CA ALA A 81 -6.91 1.42 6.03
C ALA A 81 -7.64 1.85 7.31
N LEU A 82 -7.33 3.04 7.82
CA LEU A 82 -7.85 3.58 9.08
C LEU A 82 -9.10 4.45 8.89
N SER A 83 -9.31 5.04 7.70
CA SER A 83 -10.45 5.91 7.39
C SER A 83 -11.71 5.17 6.93
N LYS A 84 -11.95 3.95 7.45
CA LYS A 84 -13.20 3.20 7.21
C LYS A 84 -14.30 3.58 8.19
#